data_AF-A0A966AV94-F1
#
_entry.id   AF-A0A966AV94-F1
#
_cell.length_a   1.000
_cell.length_b   1.000
_cell.length_c   1.000
_cell.angle_alpha   90.00
_cell.angle_beta   90.00
_cell.angle_gamma   90.00
#
_symmetry.space_group_name_H-M   'P 1'
#
loop_
_entity.id
_entity.type
_entity.pdbx_description
1 polymer ?
#
loop_
_entity_poly.entity_id
_entity_poly.type
_entity_poly.pdbx_seq_one_letter_code
_entity_poly.pdbx_strand_id
1 'polypeptide(L)'
;MSDLIDRLKQRKVTRRSAKVSLEGRVLYLVDDADAIQRQLQGEDLNPQHGLNYRDNISTDEMTPAYVCYYHDETLGEFPYVGYSAGGEFPFTRNSVKEGGFAASVSGKRRGKGSSREASPYAELCAGIHLVFAENIERIYQQNCHNLGLLTCTDLSVLDRLLEGEVVSLDDFTIGKDPVTTQIIEWGGLFEFNLARVQGLVDLPGPKLSDGPQTITQKIFASHRVIDSSTYEVGANSAVVGDAGFFATDLRFSHEYVTPMAATFFEEKVGKGEPLNDPESIILFRDHLTFLEQAMTPERKKMGLLNTAQQLKIKQEQFAEAYDLTLHGETEHGGSEAICHSKMLQDYALPGQLIIGSDSHTPHSGAIGCLAFGVGTTAIFNSWITR
;
A
#
# COMPACT_ATOMS: atom_id res chain seq x y z
N MET A 1 1.22 -7.73 -24.97
CA MET A 1 1.52 -6.49 -24.21
C MET A 1 1.08 -5.21 -24.94
N SER A 2 1.29 -5.08 -26.26
CA SER A 2 0.81 -3.92 -27.04
C SER A 2 -0.67 -3.63 -26.82
N ASP A 3 -1.51 -4.67 -26.87
CA ASP A 3 -2.96 -4.49 -26.83
C ASP A 3 -3.48 -4.02 -25.45
N LEU A 4 -2.83 -4.44 -24.36
CA LEU A 4 -3.17 -3.94 -23.01
C LEU A 4 -2.79 -2.46 -22.87
N ILE A 5 -1.56 -2.13 -23.25
CA ILE A 5 -1.06 -0.75 -23.16
C ILE A 5 -1.93 0.17 -24.03
N ASP A 6 -2.34 -0.27 -25.22
CA ASP A 6 -3.23 0.49 -26.09
C ASP A 6 -4.64 0.66 -25.49
N ARG A 7 -5.18 -0.36 -24.81
CA ARG A 7 -6.44 -0.22 -24.05
C ARG A 7 -6.31 0.74 -22.87
N LEU A 8 -5.21 0.66 -22.12
CA LEU A 8 -4.93 1.60 -21.02
C LEU A 8 -4.79 3.03 -21.52
N LYS A 9 -4.17 3.24 -22.69
CA LYS A 9 -4.07 4.57 -23.31
C LYS A 9 -5.43 5.20 -23.63
N GLN A 10 -6.47 4.40 -23.80
CA GLN A 10 -7.83 4.87 -24.08
C GLN A 10 -8.64 5.16 -22.80
N ARG A 11 -8.16 4.74 -21.63
CA ARG A 11 -8.88 4.99 -20.36
C ARG A 11 -8.76 6.45 -19.96
N LYS A 12 -9.85 7.00 -19.44
CA LYS A 12 -9.86 8.35 -18.90
C LYS A 12 -9.03 8.40 -17.62
N VAL A 13 -8.06 9.31 -17.58
CA VAL A 13 -7.33 9.69 -16.37
C VAL A 13 -7.41 11.20 -16.22
N THR A 14 -7.59 11.68 -14.99
CA THR A 14 -7.68 13.11 -14.69
C THR A 14 -6.77 13.45 -13.53
N ARG A 15 -6.02 14.54 -13.68
CA ARG A 15 -5.20 15.08 -12.59
C ARG A 15 -6.12 15.51 -11.44
N ARG A 16 -5.69 15.26 -10.19
CA ARG A 16 -6.37 15.69 -8.97
C ARG A 16 -6.52 17.21 -8.97
N SER A 17 -7.57 17.69 -8.31
CA SER A 17 -7.72 19.10 -7.98
C SER A 17 -6.47 19.64 -7.26
N ALA A 18 -5.99 20.82 -7.67
CA ALA A 18 -4.95 21.57 -6.95
C ALA A 18 -5.46 22.20 -5.64
N LYS A 19 -6.77 22.08 -5.38
CA LYS A 19 -7.46 22.60 -4.19
C LYS A 19 -7.93 21.44 -3.34
N VAL A 20 -7.67 21.53 -2.03
CA VAL A 20 -8.09 20.55 -1.02
C VAL A 20 -8.99 21.24 -0.01
N SER A 21 -10.15 20.65 0.26
CA SER A 21 -11.12 21.07 1.26
C SER A 21 -11.42 19.91 2.21
N LEU A 22 -11.87 20.23 3.42
CA LEU A 22 -12.36 19.25 4.39
C LEU A 22 -13.88 19.14 4.26
N GLU A 23 -14.37 18.02 3.71
CA GLU A 23 -15.79 17.73 3.54
C GLU A 23 -16.19 16.54 4.43
N GLY A 24 -16.38 16.81 5.72
CA GLY A 24 -16.74 15.81 6.72
C GLY A 24 -16.12 16.10 8.07
N ARG A 25 -16.18 15.12 8.97
CA ARG A 25 -15.69 15.27 10.36
C ARG A 25 -14.21 14.91 10.46
N VAL A 26 -13.56 15.36 11.53
CA VAL A 26 -12.17 14.99 11.87
C VAL A 26 -12.19 14.00 13.02
N LEU A 27 -11.56 12.84 12.82
CA LEU A 27 -11.34 11.85 13.87
C LEU A 27 -10.03 12.16 14.60
N TYR A 28 -10.14 12.62 15.84
CA TYR A 28 -9.01 12.81 16.74
C TYR A 28 -8.67 11.50 17.45
N LEU A 29 -7.55 10.89 17.08
CA LEU A 29 -7.03 9.66 17.68
C LEU A 29 -6.28 9.98 18.97
N VAL A 30 -7.04 10.09 20.06
CA VAL A 30 -6.58 10.42 21.42
C VAL A 30 -6.49 9.18 22.31
N ASP A 31 -5.69 9.27 23.37
CA ASP A 31 -5.56 8.21 24.39
C ASP A 31 -6.64 8.34 25.48
N ASP A 32 -7.91 8.45 25.05
CA ASP A 32 -9.09 8.59 25.91
C ASP A 32 -10.29 7.90 25.25
N ALA A 33 -10.76 6.79 25.84
CA ALA A 33 -11.79 5.95 25.24
C ALA A 33 -13.16 6.64 25.16
N ASP A 34 -13.52 7.40 26.19
CA ASP A 34 -14.79 8.13 26.25
C ASP A 34 -14.84 9.22 25.17
N ALA A 35 -13.74 9.95 24.97
CA ALA A 35 -13.62 10.94 23.91
C ALA A 35 -13.70 10.32 22.51
N ILE A 36 -13.11 9.14 22.28
CA ILE A 36 -13.29 8.41 21.03
C ILE A 36 -14.75 8.02 20.85
N GLN A 37 -15.40 7.42 21.85
CA GLN A 37 -16.80 6.99 21.74
C GLN A 37 -17.74 8.14 21.43
N ARG A 38 -17.56 9.31 22.06
CA ARG A 38 -18.34 10.52 21.76
C ARG A 38 -18.18 10.95 20.31
N GLN A 39 -16.96 10.92 19.77
CA GLN A 39 -16.72 11.17 18.34
C GLN A 39 -17.48 10.20 17.45
N LEU A 40 -17.38 8.90 17.73
CA LEU A 40 -18.07 7.87 16.95
C LEU A 40 -19.60 8.03 17.00
N GLN A 41 -20.14 8.60 18.08
CA GLN A 41 -21.58 8.88 18.25
C GLN A 41 -22.04 10.21 17.64
N GLY A 42 -21.16 10.96 16.97
CA GLY A 42 -21.52 12.18 16.25
C GLY A 42 -21.02 13.48 16.89
N GLU A 43 -20.31 13.44 18.02
CA GLU A 43 -19.77 14.64 18.66
C GLU A 43 -18.46 15.09 17.98
N ASP A 44 -18.38 16.31 17.47
CA ASP A 44 -17.11 16.89 17.03
C ASP A 44 -16.32 17.39 18.24
N LEU A 45 -15.13 16.83 18.47
CA LEU A 45 -14.23 17.37 19.48
C LEU A 45 -13.71 18.74 19.05
N ASN A 46 -13.63 19.65 20.02
CA ASN A 46 -12.96 20.92 19.83
C ASN A 46 -11.48 20.66 19.45
N PRO A 47 -10.91 21.36 18.44
CA PRO A 47 -9.50 21.17 18.06
C PRO A 47 -8.51 21.43 19.22
N GLN A 48 -8.89 22.28 20.17
CA GLN A 48 -8.19 22.52 21.44
C GLN A 48 -8.77 21.69 22.60
N HIS A 49 -9.08 20.42 22.35
CA HIS A 49 -9.65 19.50 23.35
C HIS A 49 -8.76 19.24 24.58
N GLY A 50 -7.46 19.51 24.51
CA GLY A 50 -6.51 19.32 25.63
C GLY A 50 -6.15 17.87 25.95
N LEU A 51 -6.84 16.89 25.36
CA LEU A 51 -6.51 15.47 25.42
C LEU A 51 -5.19 15.14 24.71
N ASN A 52 -4.50 14.11 25.20
CA ASN A 52 -3.27 13.62 24.58
C ASN A 52 -3.60 12.85 23.30
N TYR A 53 -2.96 13.23 22.20
CA TYR A 53 -2.94 12.39 21.01
C TYR A 53 -2.24 11.07 21.30
N ARG A 54 -2.71 10.01 20.65
CA ARG A 54 -2.13 8.70 20.79
C ARG A 54 -0.94 8.54 19.85
N ASP A 55 0.19 8.18 20.44
CA ASP A 55 1.44 7.87 19.75
C ASP A 55 1.54 6.38 19.39
N ASN A 56 2.48 6.05 18.50
CA ASN A 56 2.91 4.69 18.18
C ASN A 56 1.80 3.77 17.65
N ILE A 57 0.81 4.32 16.93
CA ILE A 57 -0.25 3.55 16.29
C ILE A 57 0.36 2.59 15.28
N SER A 58 0.22 1.29 15.52
CA SER A 58 0.68 0.26 14.59
C SER A 58 -0.39 -0.13 13.57
N THR A 59 0.04 -0.66 12.42
CA THR A 59 -0.89 -1.24 11.42
C THR A 59 -1.70 -2.41 11.96
N ASP A 60 -1.20 -3.11 12.99
CA ASP A 60 -1.96 -4.16 13.70
C ASP A 60 -3.11 -3.60 14.54
N GLU A 61 -2.97 -2.38 15.04
CA GLU A 61 -4.04 -1.69 15.77
C GLU A 61 -5.05 -1.05 14.82
N MET A 62 -4.58 -0.56 13.68
CA MET A 62 -5.43 -0.03 12.61
C MET A 62 -6.25 -1.14 11.96
N THR A 63 -5.62 -2.26 11.63
CA THR A 63 -6.27 -3.43 11.02
C THR A 63 -5.61 -4.71 11.54
N PRO A 64 -6.17 -5.32 12.60
CA PRO A 64 -5.68 -6.59 13.12
C PRO A 64 -5.62 -7.69 12.05
N ALA A 65 -4.79 -8.72 12.24
CA ALA A 65 -4.57 -9.76 11.24
C ALA A 65 -5.85 -10.44 10.73
N TYR A 66 -6.88 -10.60 11.58
CA TYR A 66 -8.15 -11.20 11.15
C TYR A 66 -9.00 -10.29 10.25
N VAL A 67 -8.77 -8.98 10.31
CA VAL A 67 -9.39 -8.00 9.40
C VAL A 67 -8.75 -8.11 8.02
N CYS A 68 -7.47 -8.47 7.94
CA CYS A 68 -6.76 -8.66 6.68
C CYS A 68 -7.22 -9.92 5.91
N TYR A 69 -8.23 -10.65 6.40
CA TYR A 69 -8.91 -11.69 5.62
C TYR A 69 -9.88 -11.10 4.58
N TYR A 70 -10.29 -9.85 4.77
CA TYR A 70 -11.00 -9.08 3.77
C TYR A 70 -9.98 -8.41 2.84
N HIS A 71 -10.32 -8.33 1.55
CA HIS A 71 -9.44 -7.81 0.51
C HIS A 71 -10.13 -6.80 -0.42
N ASP A 72 -11.36 -6.39 -0.07
CA ASP A 72 -12.21 -5.47 -0.79
C ASP A 72 -12.67 -4.32 0.13
N GLU A 73 -13.64 -3.52 -0.32
CA GLU A 73 -14.17 -2.37 0.43
C GLU A 73 -14.75 -2.71 1.81
N THR A 74 -15.00 -4.00 2.10
CA THR A 74 -15.39 -4.46 3.44
C THR A 74 -14.37 -4.08 4.50
N LEU A 75 -13.09 -3.85 4.12
CA LEU A 75 -12.06 -3.33 5.01
C LEU A 75 -12.46 -1.98 5.65
N GLY A 76 -13.26 -1.16 4.96
CA GLY A 76 -13.78 0.12 5.47
C GLY A 76 -14.70 -0.01 6.68
N GLU A 77 -15.14 -1.21 7.01
CA GLU A 77 -15.96 -1.48 8.19
C GLU A 77 -15.13 -1.65 9.46
N PHE A 78 -13.80 -1.79 9.36
CA PHE A 78 -12.93 -2.17 10.48
C PHE A 78 -11.74 -1.25 10.81
N PRO A 79 -11.63 0.03 10.38
CA PRO A 79 -10.51 0.86 10.82
C PRO A 79 -10.46 0.96 12.35
N TYR A 80 -9.25 0.81 12.89
CA TYR A 80 -8.89 0.99 14.30
C TYR A 80 -9.52 0.01 15.29
N VAL A 81 -10.10 -1.12 14.87
CA VAL A 81 -10.71 -2.09 15.81
C VAL A 81 -9.70 -2.75 16.76
N GLY A 82 -8.39 -2.63 16.51
CA GLY A 82 -7.34 -3.03 17.45
C GLY A 82 -6.74 -1.86 18.24
N TYR A 83 -7.21 -0.64 18.04
CA TYR A 83 -6.72 0.55 18.71
C TYR A 83 -7.13 0.54 20.18
N SER A 84 -6.14 0.63 21.06
CA SER A 84 -6.39 0.83 22.50
C SER A 84 -6.27 2.30 22.90
N ALA A 85 -7.21 2.78 23.72
CA ALA A 85 -7.20 4.10 24.35
C ALA A 85 -7.45 3.91 25.85
N GLY A 86 -6.53 4.33 26.73
CA GLY A 86 -6.70 4.13 28.18
C GLY A 86 -6.90 2.67 28.62
N GLY A 87 -6.46 1.69 27.81
CA GLY A 87 -6.65 0.25 28.06
C GLY A 87 -7.98 -0.33 27.53
N GLU A 88 -8.84 0.48 26.93
CA GLU A 88 -10.08 0.05 26.29
C GLU A 88 -9.95 0.03 24.76
N PHE A 89 -10.92 -0.61 24.07
CA PHE A 89 -10.98 -0.71 22.61
C PHE A 89 -12.27 -0.03 22.10
N PRO A 90 -12.26 1.30 21.92
CA PRO A 90 -13.50 2.06 21.68
C PRO A 90 -14.08 1.91 20.26
N PHE A 91 -13.29 1.42 19.30
CA PHE A 91 -13.73 1.24 17.92
C PHE A 91 -14.42 -0.11 17.71
N THR A 92 -15.57 -0.07 17.04
CA THR A 92 -16.34 -1.27 16.65
C THR A 92 -16.52 -1.31 15.14
N ARG A 93 -17.03 -2.43 14.63
CA ARG A 93 -17.38 -2.56 13.21
C ARG A 93 -18.32 -1.42 12.79
N ASN A 94 -18.06 -0.82 11.63
CA ASN A 94 -18.73 0.33 11.02
C ASN A 94 -18.61 1.67 11.77
N SER A 95 -18.11 1.71 13.00
CA SER A 95 -18.12 2.94 13.81
C SER A 95 -17.44 4.14 13.13
N VAL A 96 -16.33 3.92 12.44
CA VAL A 96 -15.60 4.99 11.71
C VAL A 96 -16.37 5.41 10.46
N LYS A 97 -16.88 4.44 9.69
CA LYS A 97 -17.63 4.67 8.46
C LYS A 97 -18.94 5.41 8.70
N GLU A 98 -19.67 5.01 9.74
CA GLU A 98 -20.91 5.67 10.19
C GLU A 98 -20.63 7.03 10.83
N GLY A 99 -19.42 7.24 11.36
CA GLY A 99 -18.99 8.51 11.94
C GLY A 99 -18.80 9.64 10.93
N GLY A 100 -18.76 9.37 9.62
CA GLY A 100 -18.70 10.41 8.59
C GLY A 100 -17.41 11.24 8.61
N PHE A 101 -16.28 10.60 8.97
CA PHE A 101 -14.99 11.27 9.04
C PHE A 101 -14.33 11.36 7.67
N ALA A 102 -13.87 12.56 7.32
CA ALA A 102 -13.08 12.82 6.11
C ALA A 102 -11.57 12.93 6.40
N ALA A 103 -11.23 13.21 7.66
CA ALA A 103 -9.85 13.31 8.12
C ALA A 103 -9.62 12.54 9.42
N SER A 104 -8.37 12.16 9.68
CA SER A 104 -7.95 11.63 10.98
C SER A 104 -6.61 12.19 11.40
N VAL A 105 -6.45 12.48 12.69
CA VAL A 105 -5.24 13.07 13.26
C VAL A 105 -4.76 12.27 14.47
N SER A 106 -3.45 12.03 14.55
CA SER A 106 -2.80 11.32 15.66
C SER A 106 -1.52 12.03 16.12
N GLY A 107 -0.87 11.45 17.13
CA GLY A 107 0.42 11.94 17.62
C GLY A 107 1.58 11.43 16.75
N LYS A 108 2.65 10.99 17.39
CA LYS A 108 3.90 10.56 16.76
C LYS A 108 3.83 9.10 16.29
N ARG A 109 4.60 8.79 15.24
CA ARG A 109 4.85 7.41 14.74
C ARG A 109 3.59 6.66 14.36
N ARG A 110 2.76 7.27 13.51
CA ARG A 110 1.57 6.65 12.92
C ARG A 110 1.96 5.62 11.86
N GLY A 111 1.32 4.45 11.89
CA GLY A 111 1.45 3.42 10.85
C GLY A 111 2.70 2.55 10.98
N LYS A 112 3.20 2.30 12.20
CA LYS A 112 4.38 1.44 12.40
C LYS A 112 4.06 -0.03 12.18
N GLY A 113 5.08 -0.81 11.81
CA GLY A 113 5.00 -2.27 11.72
C GLY A 113 4.92 -2.77 10.28
N SER A 114 3.93 -3.61 10.01
CA SER A 114 3.78 -4.37 8.77
C SER A 114 3.51 -3.46 7.56
N SER A 115 3.95 -3.87 6.37
CA SER A 115 3.72 -3.18 5.09
C SER A 115 2.29 -3.25 4.56
N ARG A 116 1.34 -3.76 5.37
CA ARG A 116 -0.04 -4.01 4.95
C ARG A 116 -0.74 -2.74 4.48
N GLU A 117 -1.05 -2.69 3.19
CA GLU A 117 -1.82 -1.60 2.58
C GLU A 117 -3.32 -1.66 2.96
N ALA A 118 -3.76 -2.78 3.54
CA ALA A 118 -5.09 -2.92 4.15
C ALA A 118 -5.38 -1.82 5.19
N SER A 119 -4.37 -1.32 5.94
CA SER A 119 -4.59 -0.27 6.95
C SER A 119 -5.05 1.06 6.33
N PRO A 120 -4.29 1.69 5.42
CA PRO A 120 -4.76 2.91 4.77
C PRO A 120 -5.94 2.68 3.81
N TYR A 121 -6.10 1.47 3.27
CA TYR A 121 -7.28 1.15 2.47
C TYR A 121 -8.56 1.06 3.31
N ALA A 122 -8.49 0.51 4.52
CA ALA A 122 -9.61 0.54 5.46
C ALA A 122 -10.02 1.99 5.78
N GLU A 123 -9.06 2.88 6.04
CA GLU A 123 -9.35 4.31 6.25
C GLU A 123 -10.05 4.93 5.03
N LEU A 124 -9.53 4.67 3.83
CA LEU A 124 -10.12 5.16 2.58
C LEU A 124 -11.56 4.68 2.39
N CYS A 125 -11.81 3.37 2.55
CA CYS A 125 -13.14 2.78 2.40
C CYS A 125 -14.12 3.19 3.51
N ALA A 126 -13.61 3.75 4.62
CA ALA A 126 -14.42 4.36 5.67
C ALA A 126 -14.72 5.86 5.43
N GLY A 127 -14.16 6.46 4.37
CA GLY A 127 -14.37 7.86 4.01
C GLY A 127 -13.23 8.81 4.40
N ILE A 128 -12.15 8.32 5.02
CA ILE A 128 -11.00 9.14 5.40
C ILE A 128 -10.08 9.32 4.19
N HIS A 129 -9.91 10.57 3.76
CA HIS A 129 -9.04 10.94 2.64
C HIS A 129 -7.84 11.81 3.07
N LEU A 130 -7.90 12.40 4.27
CA LEU A 130 -6.85 13.23 4.84
C LEU A 130 -6.28 12.61 6.12
N VAL A 131 -4.97 12.44 6.17
CA VAL A 131 -4.25 11.79 7.28
C VAL A 131 -3.22 12.76 7.86
N PHE A 132 -3.43 13.16 9.09
CA PHE A 132 -2.54 14.05 9.84
C PHE A 132 -1.86 13.30 10.99
N ALA A 133 -0.60 13.63 11.25
CA ALA A 133 0.14 13.17 12.42
C ALA A 133 1.40 14.01 12.62
N GLU A 134 1.93 14.09 13.83
CA GLU A 134 3.25 14.71 14.04
C GLU A 134 4.37 14.00 13.25
N ASN A 135 4.26 12.68 13.10
CA ASN A 135 5.13 11.88 12.24
C ASN A 135 4.42 10.62 11.74
N ILE A 136 4.69 10.27 10.48
CA ILE A 136 4.11 9.13 9.79
C ILE A 136 5.23 8.20 9.32
N GLU A 137 5.09 6.90 9.58
CA GLU A 137 6.06 5.89 9.18
C GLU A 137 6.06 5.71 7.65
N ARG A 138 7.26 5.60 7.07
CA ARG A 138 7.50 5.74 5.63
C ARG A 138 6.64 4.82 4.76
N ILE A 139 6.54 3.53 5.11
CA ILE A 139 5.81 2.54 4.29
C ILE A 139 4.31 2.82 4.32
N TYR A 140 3.75 3.10 5.50
CA TYR A 140 2.34 3.47 5.61
C TYR A 140 2.06 4.76 4.83
N GLN A 141 2.94 5.77 4.92
CA GLN A 141 2.79 7.00 4.15
C GLN A 141 2.79 6.76 2.63
N GLN A 142 3.72 5.91 2.15
CA GLN A 142 3.78 5.53 0.74
C GLN A 142 2.49 4.82 0.30
N ASN A 143 1.96 3.91 1.11
CA ASN A 143 0.71 3.22 0.84
C ASN A 143 -0.48 4.18 0.82
N CYS A 144 -0.52 5.18 1.71
CA CYS A 144 -1.51 6.25 1.65
C CYS A 144 -1.48 6.96 0.28
N HIS A 145 -0.30 7.38 -0.17
CA HIS A 145 -0.14 8.07 -1.46
C HIS A 145 -0.48 7.17 -2.65
N ASN A 146 -0.10 5.89 -2.59
CA ASN A 146 -0.41 4.93 -3.65
C ASN A 146 -1.92 4.76 -3.84
N LEU A 147 -2.68 4.75 -2.75
CA LEU A 147 -4.15 4.69 -2.74
C LEU A 147 -4.83 6.03 -3.04
N GLY A 148 -4.10 7.14 -2.93
CA GLY A 148 -4.63 8.49 -3.11
C GLY A 148 -5.07 9.22 -1.83
N LEU A 149 -4.77 8.70 -0.63
CA LEU A 149 -4.93 9.50 0.59
C LEU A 149 -3.85 10.59 0.64
N LEU A 150 -4.22 11.76 1.14
CA LEU A 150 -3.27 12.84 1.43
C LEU A 150 -2.75 12.69 2.84
N THR A 151 -1.44 12.82 3.00
CA THR A 151 -0.79 12.80 4.32
C THR A 151 -0.08 14.12 4.56
N CYS A 152 -0.21 14.69 5.76
CA CYS A 152 0.47 15.93 6.12
C CYS A 152 0.96 15.85 7.58
N THR A 153 2.19 16.32 7.80
CA THR A 153 2.79 16.40 9.15
C THR A 153 2.78 17.82 9.73
N ASP A 154 2.31 18.79 8.96
CA ASP A 154 2.08 20.15 9.42
C ASP A 154 0.62 20.29 9.88
N LEU A 155 0.41 20.30 11.19
CA LEU A 155 -0.93 20.40 11.77
C LEU A 155 -1.57 21.78 11.54
N SER A 156 -0.80 22.82 11.19
CA SER A 156 -1.38 24.12 10.84
C SER A 156 -2.21 24.07 9.54
N VAL A 157 -1.95 23.09 8.66
CA VAL A 157 -2.79 22.83 7.48
C VAL A 157 -4.14 22.26 7.91
N LEU A 158 -4.18 21.42 8.95
CA LEU A 158 -5.44 20.93 9.52
C LEU A 158 -6.23 22.07 10.18
N ASP A 159 -5.57 22.95 10.92
CA ASP A 159 -6.21 24.12 11.54
C ASP A 159 -6.90 25.00 10.48
N ARG A 160 -6.19 25.31 9.39
CA ARG A 160 -6.73 26.06 8.24
C ARG A 160 -7.95 25.39 7.62
N LEU A 161 -7.89 24.07 7.41
CA LEU A 161 -9.02 23.29 6.88
C LEU A 161 -10.24 23.32 7.81
N LEU A 162 -10.02 23.24 9.13
CA LEU A 162 -11.08 23.33 10.15
C LEU A 162 -11.73 24.73 10.19
N GLU A 163 -10.97 25.78 9.87
CA GLU A 163 -11.49 27.15 9.68
C GLU A 163 -12.27 27.32 8.36
N GLY A 164 -12.38 26.27 7.55
CA GLY A 164 -13.08 26.27 6.26
C GLY A 164 -12.24 26.77 5.09
N GLU A 165 -10.93 26.91 5.26
CA GLU A 165 -10.03 27.28 4.17
C GLU A 165 -9.94 26.17 3.13
N VAL A 166 -9.92 26.56 1.85
CA VAL A 166 -9.53 25.67 0.75
C VAL A 166 -8.03 25.82 0.54
N VAL A 167 -7.26 24.82 0.94
CA VAL A 167 -5.78 24.86 0.93
C VAL A 167 -5.22 24.35 -0.41
N SER A 168 -3.94 24.63 -0.67
CA SER A 168 -3.26 24.14 -1.88
C SER A 168 -2.90 22.66 -1.72
N LEU A 169 -2.95 21.89 -2.81
CA LEU A 169 -2.40 20.54 -2.83
C LEU A 169 -0.90 20.53 -2.51
N ASP A 170 -0.20 21.63 -2.79
CA ASP A 170 1.23 21.78 -2.51
C ASP A 170 1.55 21.63 -1.01
N ASP A 171 0.61 21.97 -0.13
CA ASP A 171 0.76 21.80 1.33
C ASP A 171 0.94 20.31 1.71
N PHE A 172 0.56 19.38 0.83
CA PHE A 172 0.69 17.93 1.01
C PHE A 172 1.89 17.30 0.26
N THR A 173 2.63 18.10 -0.53
CA THR A 173 3.78 17.64 -1.33
C THR A 173 5.11 18.20 -0.83
N ILE A 174 5.10 19.05 0.21
CA ILE A 174 6.30 19.59 0.83
C ILE A 174 7.26 18.48 1.26
N GLY A 175 8.51 18.58 0.82
CA GLY A 175 9.58 17.63 1.15
C GLY A 175 9.47 16.28 0.43
N LYS A 176 8.56 16.12 -0.52
CA LYS A 176 8.44 14.92 -1.36
C LYS A 176 9.34 15.02 -2.58
N ASP A 177 9.79 13.87 -3.06
CA ASP A 177 10.50 13.78 -4.34
C ASP A 177 9.52 14.03 -5.52
N PRO A 178 10.04 14.34 -6.72
CA PRO A 178 9.18 14.65 -7.87
C PRO A 178 8.24 13.51 -8.30
N VAL A 179 8.61 12.24 -8.07
CA VAL A 179 7.75 11.10 -8.44
C VAL A 179 6.62 10.97 -7.44
N THR A 180 6.91 11.01 -6.14
CA THR A 180 5.87 11.01 -5.09
C THR A 180 4.93 12.20 -5.22
N THR A 181 5.46 13.38 -5.57
CA THR A 181 4.64 14.58 -5.85
C THR A 181 3.63 14.30 -6.97
N GLN A 182 4.09 13.74 -8.09
CA GLN A 182 3.19 13.42 -9.20
C GLN A 182 2.20 12.30 -8.88
N ILE A 183 2.58 11.30 -8.07
CA ILE A 183 1.64 10.28 -7.57
C ILE A 183 0.47 10.95 -6.81
N ILE A 184 0.79 11.91 -5.94
CA ILE A 184 -0.22 12.68 -5.20
C ILE A 184 -1.09 13.52 -6.15
N GLU A 185 -0.48 14.22 -7.10
CA GLU A 185 -1.17 15.07 -8.09
C GLU A 185 -2.06 14.30 -9.06
N TRP A 186 -1.73 13.05 -9.40
CA TRP A 186 -2.59 12.20 -10.22
C TRP A 186 -3.60 11.39 -9.40
N GLY A 187 -3.43 11.42 -8.09
CA GLY A 187 -4.40 10.93 -7.13
C GLY A 187 -4.27 9.47 -6.76
N GLY A 188 -3.10 8.88 -6.99
CA GLY A 188 -2.81 7.48 -6.72
C GLY A 188 -1.72 6.97 -7.66
N LEU A 189 -1.07 5.87 -7.27
CA LEU A 189 0.01 5.27 -8.07
C LEU A 189 -0.53 4.70 -9.38
N PHE A 190 -1.75 4.15 -9.38
CA PHE A 190 -2.37 3.64 -10.60
C PHE A 190 -2.72 4.74 -11.58
N GLU A 191 -3.38 5.80 -11.12
CA GLU A 191 -3.77 6.95 -11.92
C GLU A 191 -2.54 7.64 -12.49
N PHE A 192 -1.48 7.79 -11.68
CA PHE A 192 -0.18 8.25 -12.14
C PHE A 192 0.42 7.33 -13.23
N ASN A 193 0.39 6.01 -13.02
CA ASN A 193 0.90 5.05 -14.01
C ASN A 193 0.10 5.10 -15.32
N LEU A 194 -1.21 5.30 -15.24
CA LEU A 194 -2.08 5.46 -16.39
C LEU A 194 -1.76 6.74 -17.17
N ALA A 195 -1.59 7.86 -16.47
CA ALA A 195 -1.13 9.11 -17.06
C ALA A 195 0.25 8.96 -17.71
N ARG A 196 1.15 8.19 -17.09
CA ARG A 196 2.49 7.93 -17.60
C ARG A 196 2.48 7.18 -18.91
N VAL A 197 1.73 6.07 -19.01
CA VAL A 197 1.64 5.30 -20.27
C VAL A 197 0.94 6.08 -21.39
N GLN A 198 0.19 7.12 -21.04
CA GLN A 198 -0.42 8.09 -21.97
C GLN A 198 0.50 9.26 -22.35
N GLY A 199 1.71 9.36 -21.78
CA GLY A 199 2.64 10.46 -22.05
C GLY A 199 2.21 11.79 -21.42
N LEU A 200 1.37 11.75 -20.37
CA LEU A 200 0.85 12.94 -19.68
C LEU A 200 1.71 13.36 -18.47
N VAL A 201 2.76 12.60 -18.15
CA VAL A 201 3.66 12.88 -17.02
C VAL A 201 5.06 13.17 -17.54
N ASP A 202 5.77 14.07 -16.86
CA ASP A 202 7.18 14.32 -17.11
C ASP A 202 8.01 13.65 -16.02
N LEU A 203 8.83 12.68 -16.40
CA LEU A 203 9.65 11.95 -15.45
C LEU A 203 11.02 12.59 -15.33
N PRO A 204 11.53 12.78 -14.11
CA PRO A 204 12.91 13.21 -13.96
C PRO A 204 13.84 12.16 -14.59
N GLY A 205 14.67 12.62 -15.53
CA GLY A 205 15.73 11.80 -16.11
C GLY A 205 16.72 11.30 -15.05
N PRO A 206 17.48 10.23 -15.32
CA PRO A 206 18.41 9.67 -14.35
C PRO A 206 19.48 10.71 -13.95
N LYS A 207 19.71 10.84 -12.64
CA LYS A 207 20.84 11.64 -12.15
C LYS A 207 22.13 10.85 -12.34
N LEU A 208 23.07 11.43 -13.08
CA LEU A 208 24.35 10.81 -13.37
C LEU A 208 25.43 11.23 -12.37
N SER A 209 26.37 10.33 -12.14
CA SER A 209 27.58 10.52 -11.35
C SER A 209 28.79 9.89 -12.05
N ASP A 210 29.91 10.63 -12.07
CA ASP A 210 31.20 10.15 -12.56
C ASP A 210 32.02 9.46 -11.45
N GLY A 211 31.52 9.46 -10.22
CA GLY A 211 32.19 8.86 -9.05
C GLY A 211 32.00 7.35 -8.96
N PRO A 212 32.82 6.66 -8.13
CA PRO A 212 32.65 5.23 -7.87
C PRO A 212 31.24 4.91 -7.36
N GLN A 213 30.66 3.83 -7.87
CA GLN A 213 29.31 3.39 -7.55
C GLN A 213 29.33 2.18 -6.62
N THR A 214 28.48 2.19 -5.60
CA THR A 214 28.17 1.02 -4.77
C THR A 214 27.44 -0.06 -5.59
N ILE A 215 27.38 -1.29 -5.10
CA ILE A 215 26.61 -2.36 -5.75
C ILE A 215 25.13 -1.97 -5.91
N THR A 216 24.53 -1.37 -4.88
CA THR A 216 23.14 -0.90 -4.92
C THR A 216 22.94 0.15 -6.01
N GLN A 217 23.82 1.13 -6.13
CA GLN A 217 23.73 2.13 -7.20
C GLN A 217 23.87 1.51 -8.59
N LYS A 218 24.75 0.53 -8.76
CA LYS A 218 24.90 -0.18 -10.04
C LYS A 218 23.64 -0.93 -10.43
N ILE A 219 23.03 -1.66 -9.49
CA ILE A 219 21.77 -2.37 -9.72
C ILE A 219 20.64 -1.37 -10.00
N PHE A 220 20.51 -0.31 -9.21
CA PHE A 220 19.52 0.75 -9.47
C PHE A 220 19.70 1.37 -10.86
N ALA A 221 20.94 1.68 -11.25
CA ALA A 221 21.24 2.26 -12.55
C ALA A 221 20.87 1.30 -13.69
N SER A 222 21.26 0.02 -13.60
CA SER A 222 20.99 -0.97 -14.66
C SER A 222 19.50 -1.26 -14.84
N HIS A 223 18.67 -1.01 -13.83
CA HIS A 223 17.22 -1.23 -13.87
C HIS A 223 16.41 0.05 -14.09
N ARG A 224 17.05 1.22 -14.16
CA ARG A 224 16.35 2.51 -14.34
C ARG A 224 15.73 2.58 -15.72
N VAL A 225 14.41 2.80 -15.79
CA VAL A 225 13.73 3.18 -17.03
C VAL A 225 14.19 4.60 -17.39
N ILE A 226 14.81 4.75 -18.55
CA ILE A 226 15.35 6.03 -19.04
C ILE A 226 14.45 6.67 -20.12
N ASP A 227 13.63 5.87 -20.79
CA ASP A 227 12.60 6.35 -21.72
C ASP A 227 11.32 5.54 -21.52
N SER A 228 10.26 6.21 -21.06
CA SER A 228 8.96 5.58 -20.79
C SER A 228 8.16 5.25 -22.06
N SER A 229 8.48 5.86 -23.20
CA SER A 229 7.78 5.62 -24.47
C SER A 229 8.26 4.35 -25.15
N THR A 230 9.56 4.06 -25.03
CA THR A 230 10.22 2.87 -25.59
C THR A 230 10.46 1.77 -24.55
N TYR A 231 10.24 2.06 -23.25
CA TYR A 231 10.64 1.21 -22.13
C TYR A 231 12.13 0.87 -22.15
N GLU A 232 12.97 1.79 -22.60
CA GLU A 232 14.42 1.62 -22.52
C GLU A 232 14.87 1.63 -21.07
N VAL A 233 15.68 0.63 -20.69
CA VAL A 233 16.17 0.41 -19.33
C VAL A 233 17.68 0.43 -19.33
N GLY A 234 18.27 1.14 -18.37
CA GLY A 234 19.70 1.17 -18.10
C GLY A 234 20.26 2.59 -18.09
N ALA A 235 20.79 2.99 -16.94
CA ALA A 235 21.58 4.20 -16.77
C ALA A 235 23.04 3.84 -16.46
N ASN A 236 23.96 4.78 -16.70
CA ASN A 236 25.39 4.58 -16.45
C ASN A 236 25.76 4.63 -14.96
N SER A 237 24.97 5.33 -14.16
CA SER A 237 25.17 5.51 -12.71
C SER A 237 23.88 5.95 -12.03
N ALA A 238 23.88 5.93 -10.69
CA ALA A 238 22.76 6.38 -9.88
C ALA A 238 23.24 7.27 -8.73
N VAL A 239 22.40 8.23 -8.33
CA VAL A 239 22.67 9.15 -7.22
C VAL A 239 21.69 8.88 -6.09
N VAL A 240 22.17 8.91 -4.83
CA VAL A 240 21.29 8.78 -3.66
C VAL A 240 20.29 9.96 -3.65
N GLY A 241 19.01 9.65 -3.48
CA GLY A 241 17.93 10.64 -3.59
C GLY A 241 17.51 10.93 -5.04
N ASP A 242 17.96 10.14 -6.01
CA ASP A 242 17.29 10.06 -7.31
C ASP A 242 15.99 9.26 -7.18
N ALA A 243 14.98 9.66 -7.97
CA ALA A 243 13.66 9.06 -8.00
C ALA A 243 13.30 8.78 -9.46
N GLY A 244 12.66 7.63 -9.71
CA GLY A 244 12.25 7.25 -11.05
C GLY A 244 11.63 5.86 -11.08
N PHE A 245 11.56 5.30 -12.28
CA PHE A 245 10.96 3.99 -12.53
C PHE A 245 12.04 2.95 -12.71
N PHE A 246 11.76 1.75 -12.21
CA PHE A 246 12.72 0.66 -12.25
C PHE A 246 12.02 -0.59 -12.75
N ALA A 247 12.62 -1.23 -13.75
CA ALA A 247 12.19 -2.53 -14.21
C ALA A 247 12.59 -3.57 -13.15
N THR A 248 11.63 -4.37 -12.73
CA THR A 248 11.85 -5.43 -11.73
C THR A 248 12.18 -6.76 -12.42
N ASP A 249 13.07 -7.57 -11.86
CA ASP A 249 13.35 -8.91 -12.39
C ASP A 249 12.37 -9.95 -11.88
N LEU A 250 12.00 -9.87 -10.60
CA LEU A 250 11.10 -10.79 -9.93
C LEU A 250 10.13 -10.01 -9.04
N ARG A 251 8.87 -10.44 -9.07
CA ARG A 251 7.77 -9.83 -8.32
C ARG A 251 7.05 -10.94 -7.59
N PHE A 252 7.09 -10.96 -6.26
CA PHE A 252 6.36 -11.98 -5.53
C PHE A 252 5.28 -11.43 -4.61
N SER A 253 4.24 -12.23 -4.38
CA SER A 253 3.19 -11.85 -3.46
C SER A 253 2.63 -13.01 -2.66
N HIS A 254 2.34 -12.75 -1.39
CA HIS A 254 1.77 -13.74 -0.47
C HIS A 254 0.24 -13.55 -0.30
N GLU A 255 -0.42 -14.52 0.33
CA GLU A 255 -1.87 -14.73 0.34
C GLU A 255 -2.69 -13.61 1.02
N TYR A 256 -2.08 -12.76 1.84
CA TYR A 256 -2.76 -11.59 2.39
C TYR A 256 -2.89 -10.47 1.35
N VAL A 257 -1.98 -10.40 0.40
CA VAL A 257 -1.86 -9.27 -0.53
C VAL A 257 -2.29 -9.65 -1.94
N THR A 258 -2.03 -10.89 -2.37
CA THR A 258 -2.38 -11.33 -3.74
C THR A 258 -3.87 -11.16 -4.05
N PRO A 259 -4.83 -11.56 -3.18
CA PRO A 259 -6.26 -11.37 -3.46
C PRO A 259 -6.65 -9.89 -3.60
N MET A 260 -6.08 -9.02 -2.76
CA MET A 260 -6.34 -7.57 -2.81
C MET A 260 -5.76 -6.95 -4.10
N ALA A 261 -4.53 -7.32 -4.45
CA ALA A 261 -3.88 -6.88 -5.69
C ALA A 261 -4.63 -7.39 -6.93
N ALA A 262 -5.11 -8.63 -6.90
CA ALA A 262 -5.95 -9.21 -7.96
C ALA A 262 -7.29 -8.48 -8.09
N THR A 263 -7.96 -8.15 -6.98
CA THR A 263 -9.18 -7.33 -6.98
C THR A 263 -8.91 -5.96 -7.61
N PHE A 264 -7.85 -5.26 -7.18
CA PHE A 264 -7.49 -3.96 -7.75
C PHE A 264 -7.18 -4.05 -9.25
N PHE A 265 -6.44 -5.09 -9.68
CA PHE A 265 -6.16 -5.32 -11.09
C PHE A 265 -7.46 -5.53 -11.89
N GLU A 266 -8.37 -6.40 -11.43
CA GLU A 266 -9.64 -6.67 -12.12
C GLU A 266 -10.55 -5.44 -12.20
N GLU A 267 -10.61 -4.62 -11.14
CA GLU A 267 -11.44 -3.41 -11.09
C GLU A 267 -10.85 -2.26 -11.92
N LYS A 268 -9.54 -2.02 -11.78
CA LYS A 268 -8.86 -0.86 -12.39
C LYS A 268 -8.40 -1.14 -13.81
N VAL A 269 -7.98 -2.37 -14.13
CA VAL A 269 -7.44 -2.77 -15.43
C VAL A 269 -8.46 -3.57 -16.24
N GLY A 270 -9.18 -4.49 -15.60
CA GLY A 270 -10.19 -5.34 -16.21
C GLY A 270 -9.93 -6.83 -16.00
N LYS A 271 -10.99 -7.60 -15.78
CA LYS A 271 -10.89 -9.06 -15.59
C LYS A 271 -10.44 -9.75 -16.90
N GLY A 272 -9.39 -10.58 -16.79
CA GLY A 272 -8.83 -11.33 -17.93
C GLY A 272 -7.88 -10.52 -18.81
N GLU A 273 -7.58 -9.27 -18.44
CA GLU A 273 -6.53 -8.49 -19.10
C GLU A 273 -5.15 -9.11 -18.85
N PRO A 274 -4.26 -9.18 -19.84
CA PRO A 274 -3.01 -9.91 -19.71
C PRO A 274 -2.08 -9.27 -18.69
N LEU A 275 -1.23 -10.07 -18.04
CA LEU A 275 -0.14 -9.58 -17.20
C LEU A 275 1.12 -9.34 -18.03
N ASN A 276 1.99 -8.47 -17.52
CA ASN A 276 3.32 -8.20 -18.06
C ASN A 276 4.33 -9.20 -17.46
N ASP A 277 4.99 -9.97 -18.32
CA ASP A 277 5.99 -11.01 -17.98
C ASP A 277 5.53 -11.97 -16.85
N PRO A 278 4.37 -12.65 -16.97
CA PRO A 278 3.79 -13.47 -15.90
C PRO A 278 4.75 -14.50 -15.28
N GLU A 279 5.73 -15.00 -16.04
CA GLU A 279 6.76 -15.95 -15.60
C GLU A 279 7.67 -15.42 -14.49
N SER A 280 7.75 -14.10 -14.30
CA SER A 280 8.50 -13.48 -13.19
C SER A 280 7.59 -13.04 -12.03
N ILE A 281 6.32 -13.46 -12.04
CA ILE A 281 5.38 -13.30 -10.93
C ILE A 281 5.29 -14.62 -10.16
N ILE A 282 5.59 -14.59 -8.87
CA ILE A 282 5.59 -15.79 -8.01
C ILE A 282 4.65 -15.57 -6.82
N LEU A 283 3.74 -16.50 -6.60
CA LEU A 283 2.75 -16.44 -5.54
C LEU A 283 3.08 -17.42 -4.43
N PHE A 284 2.84 -17.00 -3.19
CA PHE A 284 3.14 -17.79 -2.00
C PHE A 284 1.94 -17.89 -1.07
N ARG A 285 1.82 -19.02 -0.38
CA ARG A 285 0.87 -19.23 0.72
C ARG A 285 1.57 -19.89 1.90
N ASP A 286 2.12 -19.05 2.76
CA ASP A 286 3.00 -19.45 3.86
C ASP A 286 2.62 -18.87 5.23
N HIS A 287 1.73 -17.88 5.28
CA HIS A 287 1.33 -17.20 6.52
C HIS A 287 0.11 -17.84 7.18
N LEU A 288 -0.85 -18.32 6.39
CA LEU A 288 -2.16 -18.81 6.84
C LEU A 288 -2.25 -20.33 6.93
N THR A 289 -1.15 -21.04 6.69
CA THR A 289 -1.21 -22.49 6.45
C THR A 289 -1.71 -23.30 7.65
N PHE A 290 -1.43 -22.85 8.88
CA PHE A 290 -1.92 -23.49 10.10
C PHE A 290 -3.11 -22.74 10.72
N LEU A 291 -3.75 -21.84 9.98
CA LEU A 291 -4.79 -20.97 10.51
C LEU A 291 -5.96 -21.75 11.11
N GLU A 292 -6.39 -22.84 10.48
CA GLU A 292 -7.47 -23.68 11.01
C GLU A 292 -7.13 -24.24 12.40
N GLN A 293 -5.87 -24.59 12.65
CA GLN A 293 -5.42 -25.14 13.94
C GLN A 293 -5.22 -24.04 14.98
N ALA A 294 -4.70 -22.89 14.56
CA ALA A 294 -4.41 -21.75 15.43
C ALA A 294 -5.65 -20.91 15.79
N MET A 295 -6.69 -20.93 14.96
CA MET A 295 -7.87 -20.10 15.17
C MET A 295 -8.75 -20.63 16.31
N THR A 296 -9.04 -19.75 17.28
CA THR A 296 -9.93 -20.02 18.41
C THR A 296 -11.35 -20.41 17.96
N PRO A 297 -12.07 -21.28 18.68
CA PRO A 297 -13.46 -21.66 18.37
C PRO A 297 -14.40 -20.46 18.19
N GLU A 298 -14.23 -19.39 18.96
CA GLU A 298 -15.04 -18.18 18.93
C GLU A 298 -14.91 -17.47 17.56
N ARG A 299 -13.68 -17.25 17.11
CA ARG A 299 -13.38 -16.68 15.79
C ARG A 299 -13.89 -17.55 14.64
N LYS A 300 -13.84 -18.88 14.78
CA LYS A 300 -14.44 -19.81 13.81
C LYS A 300 -15.96 -19.65 13.73
N LYS A 301 -16.64 -19.55 14.88
CA LYS A 301 -18.09 -19.30 14.95
C LYS A 301 -18.49 -17.95 14.35
N MET A 302 -17.59 -16.95 14.38
CA MET A 302 -17.78 -15.66 13.70
C MET A 302 -17.59 -15.74 12.17
N GLY A 303 -17.27 -16.92 11.62
CA GLY A 303 -17.10 -17.12 10.18
C GLY A 303 -15.72 -16.74 9.64
N LEU A 304 -14.78 -16.30 10.48
CA LEU A 304 -13.47 -15.79 10.03
C LEU A 304 -12.63 -16.84 9.31
N LEU A 305 -12.79 -18.12 9.62
CA LEU A 305 -12.11 -19.19 8.89
C LEU A 305 -12.60 -19.27 7.43
N ASN A 306 -13.91 -19.14 7.21
CA ASN A 306 -14.49 -19.14 5.87
C ASN A 306 -14.05 -17.89 5.09
N THR A 307 -13.97 -16.73 5.75
CA THR A 307 -13.43 -15.51 5.16
C THR A 307 -11.97 -15.69 4.74
N ALA A 308 -11.12 -16.23 5.62
CA ALA A 308 -9.73 -16.50 5.28
C ALA A 308 -9.57 -17.51 4.13
N GLN A 309 -10.46 -18.51 4.05
CA GLN A 309 -10.48 -19.46 2.92
C GLN A 309 -10.80 -18.76 1.58
N GLN A 310 -11.53 -17.64 1.57
CA GLN A 310 -11.75 -16.88 0.33
C GLN A 310 -10.46 -16.29 -0.23
N LEU A 311 -9.51 -15.88 0.62
CA LEU A 311 -8.18 -15.43 0.16
C LEU A 311 -7.48 -16.53 -0.64
N LYS A 312 -7.49 -17.76 -0.10
CA LYS A 312 -6.93 -18.95 -0.75
C LYS A 312 -7.56 -19.18 -2.12
N ILE A 313 -8.90 -19.22 -2.17
CA ILE A 313 -9.65 -19.47 -3.41
C ILE A 313 -9.35 -18.39 -4.46
N LYS A 314 -9.37 -17.11 -4.06
CA LYS A 314 -9.08 -15.99 -4.97
C LYS A 314 -7.66 -16.05 -5.53
N GLN A 315 -6.67 -16.39 -4.69
CA GLN A 315 -5.28 -16.53 -5.11
C GLN A 315 -5.10 -17.70 -6.09
N GLU A 316 -5.70 -18.87 -5.81
CA GLU A 316 -5.68 -20.03 -6.72
C GLU A 316 -6.28 -19.70 -8.07
N GLN A 317 -7.49 -19.11 -8.09
CA GLN A 317 -8.16 -18.72 -9.32
C GLN A 317 -7.35 -17.73 -10.13
N PHE A 318 -6.70 -16.76 -9.48
CA PHE A 318 -5.84 -15.79 -10.15
C PHE A 318 -4.57 -16.47 -10.71
N ALA A 319 -3.94 -17.36 -9.94
CA ALA A 319 -2.78 -18.11 -10.39
C ALA A 319 -3.10 -18.97 -11.63
N GLU A 320 -4.20 -19.73 -11.58
CA GLU A 320 -4.66 -20.58 -12.68
C GLU A 320 -5.02 -19.76 -13.92
N ALA A 321 -5.69 -18.63 -13.76
CA ALA A 321 -6.14 -17.79 -14.88
C ALA A 321 -4.97 -17.21 -15.71
N TYR A 322 -3.82 -17.01 -15.08
CA TYR A 322 -2.63 -16.41 -15.71
C TYR A 322 -1.42 -17.35 -15.78
N ASP A 323 -1.61 -18.64 -15.47
CA ASP A 323 -0.55 -19.66 -15.46
C ASP A 323 0.66 -19.27 -14.59
N LEU A 324 0.39 -18.76 -13.38
CA LEU A 324 1.41 -18.28 -12.46
C LEU A 324 1.92 -19.40 -11.54
N THR A 325 3.20 -19.30 -11.18
CA THR A 325 3.76 -20.17 -10.14
C THR A 325 3.13 -19.84 -8.77
N LEU A 326 2.52 -20.84 -8.14
CA LEU A 326 1.96 -20.74 -6.79
C LEU A 326 2.57 -21.82 -5.88
N HIS A 327 3.36 -21.38 -4.90
CA HIS A 327 3.84 -22.23 -3.81
C HIS A 327 2.79 -22.27 -2.70
N GLY A 328 1.99 -23.34 -2.71
CA GLY A 328 0.85 -23.56 -1.83
C GLY A 328 1.13 -24.48 -0.64
N GLU A 329 0.07 -25.07 -0.10
CA GLU A 329 0.17 -26.10 0.94
C GLU A 329 0.65 -27.45 0.38
N THR A 330 1.29 -28.24 1.23
CA THR A 330 1.73 -29.61 0.87
C THR A 330 0.69 -30.67 1.28
N GLU A 331 0.77 -31.86 0.66
CA GLU A 331 -0.06 -33.02 1.02
C GLU A 331 0.11 -33.47 2.49
N HIS A 332 1.24 -33.12 3.12
CA HIS A 332 1.55 -33.44 4.51
C HIS A 332 1.14 -32.34 5.50
N GLY A 333 0.48 -31.29 5.02
CA GLY A 333 0.20 -30.06 5.77
C GLY A 333 1.39 -29.10 5.78
N GLY A 334 1.18 -27.85 6.17
CA GLY A 334 2.20 -26.81 6.06
C GLY A 334 2.35 -26.27 4.63
N SER A 335 3.15 -25.21 4.49
CA SER A 335 3.45 -24.58 3.20
C SER A 335 4.64 -25.28 2.54
N GLU A 336 4.69 -25.28 1.21
CA GLU A 336 5.87 -25.73 0.45
C GLU A 336 7.15 -25.03 0.95
N ALA A 337 7.07 -23.71 1.18
CA ALA A 337 8.16 -22.93 1.72
C ALA A 337 7.70 -21.55 2.22
N ILE A 338 8.44 -20.99 3.16
CA ILE A 338 8.38 -19.55 3.46
C ILE A 338 8.91 -18.80 2.24
N CYS A 339 8.18 -17.78 1.79
CA CYS A 339 8.44 -17.05 0.55
C CYS A 339 9.90 -16.63 0.40
N HIS A 340 10.48 -15.99 1.42
CA HIS A 340 11.86 -15.49 1.38
C HIS A 340 12.90 -16.60 1.25
N SER A 341 12.69 -17.73 1.92
CA SER A 341 13.59 -18.89 1.82
C SER A 341 13.57 -19.47 0.41
N LYS A 342 12.37 -19.62 -0.17
CA LYS A 342 12.20 -20.14 -1.53
C LYS A 342 12.77 -19.18 -2.57
N MET A 343 12.48 -17.88 -2.44
CA MET A 343 13.04 -16.83 -3.30
C MET A 343 14.56 -16.87 -3.29
N LEU A 344 15.20 -16.97 -2.11
CA LEU A 344 16.66 -17.05 -2.00
C LEU A 344 17.23 -18.35 -2.59
N GLN A 345 16.57 -19.49 -2.38
CA GLN A 345 17.07 -20.81 -2.77
C GLN A 345 16.97 -21.05 -4.28
N ASP A 346 15.85 -20.67 -4.89
CA ASP A 346 15.48 -21.18 -6.21
C ASP A 346 15.37 -20.10 -7.30
N TYR A 347 15.17 -18.83 -6.92
CA TYR A 347 14.78 -17.78 -7.89
C TYR A 347 15.77 -16.61 -7.99
N ALA A 348 16.18 -16.06 -6.86
CA ALA A 348 16.97 -14.84 -6.81
C ALA A 348 18.39 -15.08 -7.36
N LEU A 349 18.87 -14.13 -8.18
CA LEU A 349 20.20 -14.15 -8.78
C LEU A 349 20.96 -12.84 -8.48
N PRO A 350 22.30 -12.89 -8.29
CA PRO A 350 23.09 -11.69 -8.04
C PRO A 350 22.84 -10.60 -9.09
N GLY A 351 22.66 -9.36 -8.63
CA GLY A 351 22.42 -8.21 -9.50
C GLY A 351 20.95 -7.93 -9.83
N GLN A 352 20.02 -8.82 -9.47
CA GLN A 352 18.59 -8.59 -9.72
C GLN A 352 17.99 -7.50 -8.83
N LEU A 353 16.94 -6.85 -9.35
CA LEU A 353 16.01 -6.01 -8.59
C LEU A 353 14.70 -6.77 -8.32
N ILE A 354 14.42 -7.05 -7.06
CA ILE A 354 13.28 -7.88 -6.62
C ILE A 354 12.34 -7.06 -5.75
N ILE A 355 11.04 -7.14 -6.04
CA ILE A 355 10.00 -6.60 -5.14
C ILE A 355 9.10 -7.72 -4.63
N GLY A 356 8.60 -7.54 -3.41
CA GLY A 356 7.66 -8.48 -2.80
C GLY A 356 6.65 -7.77 -1.93
N SER A 357 5.48 -8.37 -1.71
CA SER A 357 4.47 -7.79 -0.82
C SER A 357 4.76 -7.90 0.67
N ASP A 358 5.91 -8.48 1.05
CA ASP A 358 6.32 -8.64 2.45
C ASP A 358 7.49 -7.73 2.83
N SER A 359 7.49 -7.27 4.08
CA SER A 359 8.54 -6.40 4.62
C SER A 359 9.94 -7.05 4.68
N HIS A 360 10.04 -8.37 4.72
CA HIS A 360 11.31 -9.12 4.80
C HIS A 360 11.88 -9.51 3.43
N THR A 361 11.30 -9.03 2.32
CA THR A 361 11.86 -9.16 0.97
C THR A 361 13.36 -8.81 0.86
N PRO A 362 13.93 -7.87 1.65
CA PRO A 362 15.38 -7.65 1.69
C PRO A 362 16.25 -8.89 1.96
N HIS A 363 15.67 -10.00 2.44
CA HIS A 363 16.36 -11.27 2.63
C HIS A 363 17.14 -11.74 1.39
N SER A 364 16.57 -11.57 0.19
CA SER A 364 17.25 -11.93 -1.07
C SER A 364 18.53 -11.12 -1.33
N GLY A 365 18.72 -9.98 -0.66
CA GLY A 365 19.95 -9.20 -0.72
C GLY A 365 21.19 -9.95 -0.23
N ALA A 366 21.03 -11.06 0.52
CA ALA A 366 22.12 -11.90 1.01
C ALA A 366 23.02 -12.48 -0.10
N ILE A 367 22.51 -12.59 -1.34
CA ILE A 367 23.25 -13.07 -2.51
C ILE A 367 23.58 -11.96 -3.53
N GLY A 368 23.49 -10.69 -3.13
CA GLY A 368 23.84 -9.56 -3.97
C GLY A 368 22.72 -9.05 -4.88
N CYS A 369 21.45 -9.32 -4.55
CA CYS A 369 20.30 -8.65 -5.14
C CYS A 369 20.04 -7.30 -4.46
N LEU A 370 19.26 -6.45 -5.13
CA LEU A 370 18.53 -5.36 -4.49
C LEU A 370 17.08 -5.80 -4.32
N ALA A 371 16.66 -6.05 -3.09
CA ALA A 371 15.31 -6.54 -2.82
C ALA A 371 14.63 -5.69 -1.73
N PHE A 372 13.37 -5.31 -1.93
CA PHE A 372 12.61 -4.56 -0.93
C PHE A 372 11.10 -4.82 -0.99
N GLY A 373 10.45 -4.68 0.17
CA GLY A 373 9.01 -4.86 0.31
C GLY A 373 8.23 -3.66 -0.22
N VAL A 374 7.07 -3.91 -0.82
CA VAL A 374 6.15 -2.89 -1.33
C VAL A 374 4.70 -3.24 -0.98
N GLY A 375 3.80 -2.26 -1.04
CA GLY A 375 2.36 -2.47 -0.80
C GLY A 375 1.63 -3.14 -1.97
N THR A 376 0.38 -3.52 -1.72
CA THR A 376 -0.58 -4.06 -2.70
C THR A 376 -0.63 -3.27 -4.00
N THR A 377 -0.73 -1.93 -3.93
CA THR A 377 -0.88 -1.08 -5.11
C THR A 377 0.36 -1.11 -5.99
N ALA A 378 1.54 -1.16 -5.36
CA ALA A 378 2.80 -1.29 -6.09
C ALA A 378 2.96 -2.67 -6.73
N ILE A 379 2.60 -3.75 -6.01
CA ILE A 379 2.59 -5.11 -6.57
C ILE A 379 1.68 -5.18 -7.79
N PHE A 380 0.43 -4.74 -7.71
CA PHE A 380 -0.45 -4.85 -8.88
C PHE A 380 0.02 -3.96 -10.04
N ASN A 381 0.56 -2.76 -9.76
CA ASN A 381 1.10 -1.90 -10.81
C ASN A 381 2.27 -2.57 -11.54
N SER A 382 3.10 -3.33 -10.82
CA SER A 382 4.19 -4.11 -11.42
C SER A 382 3.69 -5.21 -12.36
N TRP A 383 2.45 -5.68 -12.21
CA TRP A 383 1.85 -6.64 -13.16
C TRP A 383 1.44 -5.98 -14.47
N ILE A 384 1.36 -4.65 -14.52
CA ILE A 384 1.01 -3.88 -15.73
C ILE A 384 2.27 -3.52 -16.52
N THR A 385 3.31 -3.04 -15.84
CA THR A 385 4.46 -2.37 -16.48
C THR A 385 5.84 -2.93 -16.11
N ARG A 386 5.89 -4.04 -15.36
CA ARG A 386 7.10 -4.60 -14.75
C ARG A 386 7.74 -3.65 -13.74
#